data_AF-A0AAX1G0P3-F1
#
_entry.id   AF-A0AAX1G0P3-F1
#
_cell.length_a   1.000
_cell.length_b   1.000
_cell.length_c   1.000
_cell.angle_alpha   90.00
_cell.angle_beta   90.00
_cell.angle_gamma   90.00
#
_symmetry.space_group_name_H-M   'P 1'
#
loop_
_entity.id
_entity.type
_entity.pdbx_description
1 polymer ?
#
loop_
_entity_poly.entity_id
_entity_poly.type
_entity_poly.pdbx_seq_one_letter_code
_entity_poly.pdbx_strand_id
1 'polypeptide(L)'
;MKRLFTLLLPMALSALVSPAYAKDPLVQMLPVRTPGMSPGQVARKTITQSVGQPLFIVGDDAHSHRWLRAKRDYLARIHAVGVVVNVNDARGWLRMTQYGLTMYPVRGDDFAKAFGIAHYPVLVEDHTVKQ
;
A
#
# COMPACT_ATOMS: atom_id res chain seq x y z
N MET A 1 31.36 24.65 58.78
CA MET A 1 31.89 24.67 57.40
C MET A 1 31.84 23.26 56.82
N LYS A 2 31.59 23.13 55.51
CA LYS A 2 31.52 21.91 54.67
C LYS A 2 30.15 21.22 54.63
N ARG A 3 29.39 21.59 53.58
CA ARG A 3 28.29 20.83 53.00
C ARG A 3 28.85 19.56 52.37
N LEU A 4 28.17 18.42 52.49
CA LEU A 4 28.41 17.28 51.61
C LEU A 4 27.07 16.71 51.14
N PHE A 5 26.81 17.00 49.87
CA PHE A 5 25.80 16.39 49.03
C PHE A 5 26.16 14.92 48.81
N THR A 6 25.24 13.99 49.08
CA THR A 6 25.28 12.69 48.40
C THR A 6 23.89 12.35 47.89
N LEU A 7 23.84 12.35 46.56
CA LEU A 7 22.78 12.09 45.61
C LEU A 7 22.05 10.75 45.90
N LEU A 8 20.72 10.81 46.05
CA LEU A 8 19.82 9.71 45.72
C LEU A 8 19.30 9.98 44.31
N LEU A 9 19.66 9.12 43.35
CA LEU A 9 18.96 9.07 42.07
C LEU A 9 18.62 7.61 41.77
N PRO A 10 17.35 7.20 41.80
CA PRO A 10 16.98 5.91 41.25
C PRO A 10 17.16 6.02 39.74
N MET A 11 18.08 5.21 39.20
CA MET A 11 18.26 5.01 37.77
C MET A 11 17.00 4.29 37.26
N ALA A 12 15.99 5.05 36.89
CA ALA A 12 14.84 4.54 36.16
C ALA A 12 15.33 4.10 34.78
N LEU A 13 15.50 2.80 34.58
CA LEU A 13 15.71 2.19 33.27
C LEU A 13 14.38 2.23 32.49
N SER A 14 13.96 3.43 32.10
CA SER A 14 12.77 3.65 31.27
C SER A 14 13.18 4.31 29.96
N ALA A 15 13.85 3.56 29.09
CA ALA A 15 14.02 3.94 27.70
C ALA A 15 14.47 2.74 26.85
N LEU A 16 13.55 1.81 26.59
CA LEU A 16 13.77 0.78 25.56
C LEU A 16 12.63 0.67 24.57
N VAL A 17 11.78 1.71 24.44
CA VAL A 17 11.01 1.93 23.22
C VAL A 17 10.72 3.43 23.10
N SER A 18 11.55 4.17 22.36
CA SER A 18 11.21 5.55 22.01
C SER A 18 10.00 5.55 21.06
N PRO A 19 9.03 6.49 21.19
CA PRO A 19 7.88 6.61 20.29
C PRO A 19 8.26 7.07 18.86
N ALA A 20 9.56 7.09 18.54
CA ALA A 20 10.09 7.39 17.22
C ALA A 20 9.86 6.27 16.18
N TYR A 21 9.29 5.12 16.60
CA TYR A 21 8.81 4.06 15.73
C TYR A 21 7.35 4.31 15.32
N ALA A 22 7.12 5.33 14.48
CA ALA A 22 5.91 5.43 13.67
C ALA A 22 6.16 6.28 12.41
N LYS A 23 7.32 6.09 11.76
CA LYS A 23 7.37 6.27 10.31
C LYS A 23 6.54 5.12 9.73
N ASP A 24 5.55 5.43 8.90
CA ASP A 24 4.64 4.47 8.27
C ASP A 24 5.30 3.10 8.07
N PRO A 25 4.87 2.05 8.79
CA PRO A 25 5.58 0.76 8.81
C PRO A 25 5.64 0.12 7.42
N LEU A 26 4.73 0.48 6.52
CA LEU A 26 4.69 -0.03 5.15
C LEU A 26 5.86 0.48 4.30
N VAL A 27 6.51 1.58 4.71
CA VAL A 27 7.74 2.06 4.06
C VAL A 27 8.88 1.05 4.15
N GLN A 28 8.87 0.15 5.15
CA GLN A 28 9.88 -0.91 5.30
C GLN A 28 9.73 -2.01 4.23
N MET A 29 8.60 -2.07 3.53
CA MET A 29 8.34 -3.03 2.46
C MET A 29 8.85 -2.55 1.09
N LEU A 30 9.35 -1.30 1.01
CA LEU A 30 9.81 -0.68 -0.24
C LEU A 30 11.28 -1.04 -0.53
N PRO A 31 11.69 -1.13 -1.82
CA PRO A 31 10.85 -1.00 -3.00
C PRO A 31 9.98 -2.24 -3.23
N VAL A 32 8.77 -2.03 -3.74
CA VAL A 32 7.95 -3.11 -4.28
C VAL A 32 8.04 -3.07 -5.80
N ARG A 33 8.41 -4.19 -6.39
CA ARG A 33 8.50 -4.36 -7.85
C ARG A 33 7.95 -5.71 -8.25
N THR A 34 7.09 -5.72 -9.25
CA THR A 34 6.49 -6.94 -9.81
C THR A 34 6.84 -7.02 -11.30
N PRO A 35 7.95 -7.69 -11.69
CA PRO A 35 8.44 -7.69 -13.07
C PRO A 35 7.43 -8.16 -14.12
N GLY A 36 6.50 -9.06 -13.75
CA GLY A 36 5.44 -9.55 -14.63
C GLY A 36 4.23 -8.62 -14.77
N MET A 37 4.25 -7.44 -14.15
CA MET A 37 3.14 -6.48 -14.17
C MET A 37 3.62 -5.09 -14.58
N SER A 38 2.96 -4.49 -15.57
CA SER A 38 3.30 -3.16 -16.09
C SER A 38 2.07 -2.26 -16.25
N PRO A 39 2.25 -0.92 -16.30
CA PRO A 39 1.15 -0.03 -16.65
C PRO A 39 0.62 -0.33 -18.06
N GLY A 40 -0.68 -0.47 -18.22
CA GLY A 40 -1.29 -0.76 -19.52
C GLY A 40 -2.81 -0.89 -19.47
N GLN A 41 -3.40 -1.10 -20.64
CA GLN A 41 -4.84 -1.35 -20.75
C GLN A 41 -5.18 -2.75 -20.24
N VAL A 42 -6.33 -2.86 -19.58
CA VAL A 42 -6.88 -4.14 -19.13
C VAL A 42 -8.28 -4.29 -19.69
N ALA A 43 -8.44 -5.22 -20.62
CA ALA A 43 -9.76 -5.53 -21.17
C ALA A 43 -10.67 -6.11 -20.07
N ARG A 44 -11.94 -5.70 -20.08
CA ARG A 44 -12.93 -6.28 -19.18
C ARG A 44 -13.05 -7.77 -19.45
N LYS A 45 -13.01 -8.58 -18.39
CA LYS A 45 -13.23 -10.03 -18.49
C LYS A 45 -13.88 -10.58 -17.23
N THR A 46 -14.60 -11.68 -17.41
CA THR A 46 -15.10 -12.49 -16.30
C THR A 46 -13.98 -13.41 -15.81
N ILE A 47 -13.92 -13.61 -14.51
CA ILE A 47 -13.00 -14.53 -13.84
C ILE A 47 -13.78 -15.51 -12.98
N THR A 48 -13.21 -16.69 -12.73
CA THR A 48 -13.88 -17.71 -11.90
C THR A 48 -13.69 -17.44 -10.41
N GLN A 49 -12.63 -16.71 -10.05
CA GLN A 49 -12.30 -16.37 -8.67
C GLN A 49 -13.37 -15.43 -8.09
N SER A 50 -13.84 -15.75 -6.89
CA SER A 50 -14.60 -14.83 -6.05
C SER A 50 -13.64 -14.06 -5.16
N VAL A 51 -13.82 -12.75 -5.04
CA VAL A 51 -13.10 -11.91 -4.08
C VAL A 51 -14.09 -11.46 -3.02
N GLY A 52 -13.81 -11.76 -1.75
CA GLY A 52 -14.70 -11.38 -0.64
C GLY A 52 -14.75 -9.87 -0.40
N GLN A 53 -13.69 -9.16 -0.77
CA GLN A 53 -13.59 -7.71 -0.77
C GLN A 53 -13.10 -7.24 -2.14
N PRO A 54 -13.71 -6.22 -2.75
CA PRO A 54 -13.20 -5.64 -4.00
C PRO A 54 -11.74 -5.24 -3.85
N LEU A 55 -10.94 -5.56 -4.86
CA LEU A 55 -9.50 -5.31 -4.86
C LEU A 55 -9.14 -4.48 -6.08
N PHE A 56 -8.39 -3.40 -5.90
CA PHE A 56 -7.75 -2.71 -7.02
C PHE A 56 -6.23 -2.89 -6.98
N ILE A 57 -5.62 -2.96 -8.16
CA ILE A 57 -4.18 -3.14 -8.33
C ILE A 57 -3.64 -1.98 -9.15
N VAL A 58 -2.59 -1.32 -8.65
CA VAL A 58 -2.02 -0.09 -9.19
C VAL A 58 -0.50 -0.04 -8.98
N GLY A 59 0.18 0.89 -9.65
CA GLY A 59 1.56 1.29 -9.36
C GLY A 59 1.66 2.78 -9.06
N ASP A 60 2.83 3.23 -8.60
CA ASP A 60 3.21 4.64 -8.50
C ASP A 60 3.70 5.15 -9.87
N ASP A 61 2.78 5.16 -10.83
CA ASP A 61 3.00 5.63 -12.20
C ASP A 61 1.86 6.55 -12.67
N ALA A 62 2.12 7.31 -13.74
CA ALA A 62 1.18 8.31 -14.21
C ALA A 62 -0.18 7.73 -14.66
N HIS A 63 -0.20 6.51 -15.21
CA HIS A 63 -1.44 5.85 -15.65
C HIS A 63 -2.31 5.48 -14.44
N SER A 64 -1.71 4.86 -13.44
CA SER A 64 -2.38 4.53 -12.17
C SER A 64 -2.88 5.77 -11.43
N HIS A 65 -2.07 6.83 -11.38
CA HIS A 65 -2.49 8.07 -10.74
C HIS A 65 -3.70 8.75 -11.41
N ARG A 66 -3.77 8.72 -12.75
CA ARG A 66 -4.94 9.20 -13.50
C ARG A 66 -6.18 8.36 -13.19
N TRP A 67 -6.00 7.04 -13.17
CA TRP A 67 -7.08 6.10 -12.88
C TRP A 67 -7.62 6.27 -11.46
N LEU A 68 -6.74 6.37 -10.46
CA LEU A 68 -7.11 6.60 -9.07
C LEU A 68 -7.88 7.92 -8.91
N ARG A 69 -7.44 9.02 -9.54
CA ARG A 69 -8.19 10.29 -9.49
C ARG A 69 -9.61 10.14 -10.04
N ALA A 70 -9.79 9.38 -11.11
CA ALA A 70 -11.10 9.17 -11.73
C ALA A 70 -12.02 8.22 -10.92
N LYS A 71 -11.43 7.26 -10.18
CA LYS A 71 -12.18 6.16 -9.54
C LYS A 71 -12.23 6.26 -8.02
N ARG A 72 -11.49 7.18 -7.38
CA ARG A 72 -11.31 7.26 -5.92
C ARG A 72 -12.63 7.16 -5.16
N ASP A 73 -13.63 7.95 -5.53
CA ASP A 73 -14.90 7.97 -4.80
C ASP A 73 -15.69 6.67 -4.95
N TYR A 74 -15.59 6.04 -6.12
CA TYR A 74 -16.18 4.72 -6.34
C TYR A 74 -15.48 3.66 -5.48
N LEU A 75 -14.15 3.61 -5.52
CA LEU A 75 -13.34 2.65 -4.75
C LEU A 75 -13.59 2.77 -3.25
N ALA A 76 -13.70 4.00 -2.73
CA ALA A 76 -14.03 4.26 -1.34
C ALA A 76 -15.44 3.74 -0.98
N ARG A 77 -16.43 4.01 -1.84
CA ARG A 77 -17.83 3.63 -1.61
C ARG A 77 -18.04 2.11 -1.58
N ILE A 78 -17.28 1.35 -2.36
CA ILE A 78 -17.36 -0.11 -2.38
C ILE A 78 -16.37 -0.76 -1.38
N HIS A 79 -15.71 0.05 -0.54
CA HIS A 79 -14.69 -0.40 0.40
C HIS A 79 -13.58 -1.25 -0.25
N ALA A 80 -13.16 -0.88 -1.47
CA ALA A 80 -12.11 -1.61 -2.16
C ALA A 80 -10.75 -1.41 -1.47
N VAL A 81 -9.98 -2.50 -1.38
CA VAL A 81 -8.60 -2.47 -0.88
C VAL A 81 -7.65 -2.38 -2.07
N GLY A 82 -6.60 -1.57 -1.96
CA GLY A 82 -5.60 -1.42 -3.01
C GLY A 82 -4.32 -2.19 -2.75
N VAL A 83 -3.76 -2.75 -3.81
CA VAL A 83 -2.42 -3.33 -3.84
C VAL A 83 -1.55 -2.48 -4.75
N VAL A 84 -0.47 -1.94 -4.20
CA VAL A 84 0.51 -1.16 -4.95
C VAL A 84 1.68 -2.08 -5.34
N VAL A 85 1.63 -2.58 -6.58
CA VAL A 85 2.53 -3.65 -7.07
C VAL A 85 3.87 -3.15 -7.60
N ASN A 86 3.99 -1.85 -7.81
CA ASN A 86 5.21 -1.19 -8.25
C ASN A 86 5.31 0.19 -7.59
N VAL A 87 6.25 0.37 -6.66
CA VAL A 87 6.56 1.64 -6.00
C VAL A 87 8.01 1.63 -5.54
N ASN A 88 8.76 2.68 -5.92
CA ASN A 88 10.21 2.68 -5.78
C ASN A 88 10.69 3.12 -4.41
N ASP A 89 10.03 4.09 -3.80
CA ASP A 89 10.54 4.75 -2.60
C ASP A 89 9.41 5.34 -1.75
N ALA A 90 9.78 5.85 -0.58
CA ALA A 90 8.86 6.45 0.37
C ALA A 90 8.11 7.67 -0.18
N ARG A 91 8.69 8.41 -1.15
CA ARG A 91 8.00 9.56 -1.77
C ARG A 91 6.92 9.08 -2.72
N GLY A 92 7.19 8.01 -3.46
CA GLY A 92 6.19 7.29 -4.25
C GLY A 92 5.05 6.77 -3.39
N TRP A 93 5.39 6.09 -2.31
CA TRP A 93 4.41 5.61 -1.35
C TRP A 93 3.56 6.74 -0.76
N LEU A 94 4.18 7.87 -0.37
CA LEU A 94 3.46 9.04 0.13
C LEU A 94 2.45 9.60 -0.89
N ARG A 95 2.77 9.63 -2.19
CA ARG A 95 1.80 10.03 -3.22
C ARG A 95 0.62 9.07 -3.32
N MET A 96 0.84 7.79 -3.08
CA MET A 96 -0.23 6.80 -3.05
C MET A 96 -1.12 7.02 -1.81
N THR A 97 -0.55 7.20 -0.62
CA THR A 97 -1.36 7.37 0.61
C THR A 97 -2.24 8.62 0.59
N GLN A 98 -1.90 9.65 -0.20
CA GLN A 98 -2.70 10.86 -0.38
C GLN A 98 -4.12 10.63 -0.94
N TYR A 99 -4.41 9.48 -1.58
CA TYR A 99 -5.77 9.18 -2.04
C TYR A 99 -6.74 8.83 -0.90
N GLY A 100 -6.24 8.57 0.31
CA GLY A 100 -7.05 8.21 1.47
C GLY A 100 -7.81 6.89 1.29
N LEU A 101 -7.30 5.99 0.44
CA LEU A 101 -7.81 4.63 0.26
C LEU A 101 -6.93 3.67 1.04
N THR A 102 -7.51 2.59 1.58
CA THR A 102 -6.75 1.50 2.21
C THR A 102 -5.89 0.82 1.15
N MET A 103 -4.57 0.92 1.28
CA MET A 103 -3.61 0.39 0.31
C MET A 103 -2.44 -0.27 1.00
N TYR A 104 -1.88 -1.30 0.36
CA TYR A 104 -0.68 -1.99 0.83
C TYR A 104 0.34 -2.12 -0.30
N PRO A 105 1.63 -1.83 -0.07
CA PRO A 105 2.68 -2.07 -1.05
C PRO A 105 3.07 -3.55 -0.97
N VAL A 106 2.59 -4.36 -1.91
CA VAL A 106 2.81 -5.82 -1.91
C VAL A 106 3.13 -6.28 -3.33
N ARG A 107 3.99 -7.30 -3.43
CA ARG A 107 4.25 -7.97 -4.71
C ARG A 107 2.97 -8.51 -5.33
N GLY A 108 2.85 -8.33 -6.65
CA GLY A 108 1.65 -8.64 -7.40
C GLY A 108 1.59 -10.04 -8.01
N ASP A 109 2.63 -10.87 -7.88
CA ASP A 109 2.79 -12.10 -8.68
C ASP A 109 1.62 -13.07 -8.51
N ASP A 110 1.17 -13.27 -7.27
CA ASP A 110 0.04 -14.16 -6.97
C ASP A 110 -1.28 -13.60 -7.50
N PHE A 111 -1.48 -12.28 -7.47
CA PHE A 111 -2.65 -11.63 -8.07
C PHE A 111 -2.63 -11.72 -9.60
N ALA A 112 -1.44 -11.53 -10.22
CA ALA A 112 -1.24 -11.69 -11.65
C ALA A 112 -1.62 -13.09 -12.10
N LYS A 113 -1.16 -14.11 -11.38
CA LYS A 113 -1.49 -15.51 -11.63
C LYS A 113 -2.97 -15.82 -11.38
N ALA A 114 -3.51 -15.38 -10.24
CA ALA A 114 -4.89 -15.66 -9.84
C ALA A 114 -5.91 -15.05 -10.82
N PHE A 115 -5.68 -13.81 -11.27
CA PHE A 115 -6.63 -13.11 -12.14
C PHE A 115 -6.23 -13.14 -13.62
N GLY A 116 -5.09 -13.74 -13.96
CA GLY A 116 -4.54 -13.78 -15.31
C GLY A 116 -4.32 -12.37 -15.89
N ILE A 117 -3.72 -11.48 -15.10
CA ILE A 117 -3.48 -10.08 -15.48
C ILE A 117 -1.99 -9.81 -15.56
N ALA A 118 -1.58 -9.09 -16.61
CA ALA A 118 -0.21 -8.60 -16.79
C ALA A 118 -0.12 -7.07 -16.75
N HIS A 119 -1.27 -6.39 -16.81
CA HIS A 119 -1.35 -4.94 -16.82
C HIS A 119 -2.21 -4.41 -15.67
N TYR A 120 -1.90 -3.18 -15.28
CA TYR A 120 -2.65 -2.38 -14.30
C TYR A 120 -2.68 -0.92 -14.80
N PRO A 121 -3.53 -0.02 -14.26
CA PRO A 121 -4.42 -0.17 -13.11
C PRO A 121 -5.65 -1.03 -13.41
N VAL A 122 -6.21 -1.69 -12.40
CA VAL A 122 -7.40 -2.55 -12.55
C VAL A 122 -8.18 -2.69 -11.24
N LEU A 123 -9.49 -2.92 -11.33
CA LEU A 123 -10.39 -3.32 -10.26
C LEU A 123 -10.88 -4.76 -10.51
N VAL A 124 -10.88 -5.55 -9.44
CA VAL A 124 -11.44 -6.89 -9.35
C VAL A 124 -12.60 -6.85 -8.37
N GLU A 125 -13.81 -7.07 -8.86
CA GLU A 125 -15.05 -7.14 -8.08
C GLU A 125 -16.07 -8.02 -8.80
N ASP A 126 -16.95 -8.70 -8.06
CA ASP A 126 -18.07 -9.48 -8.61
C ASP A 126 -17.70 -10.34 -9.83
N HIS A 127 -16.69 -11.20 -9.68
CA HIS A 127 -16.19 -12.08 -10.74
C HIS A 127 -15.74 -11.34 -12.01
N THR A 128 -15.43 -10.06 -11.92
CA THR A 128 -15.08 -9.21 -13.05
C THR A 128 -13.74 -8.53 -12.79
N VAL A 129 -12.90 -8.51 -13.81
CA VAL A 129 -11.70 -7.68 -13.91
C VAL A 129 -12.01 -6.54 -14.88
N LYS A 130 -11.81 -5.28 -14.47
CA LYS A 130 -12.11 -4.09 -15.29
C LYS A 130 -11.32 -2.85 -14.86
N GLN A 131 -11.19 -1.87 -15.75
CA GLN A 131 -10.65 -0.54 -15.41
C GLN A 131 -11.75 0.44 -14.99
#